data_AF-A0A9X2NGJ7-F1
#
_entry.id   AF-A0A9X2NGJ7-F1
#
_cell.length_a   1.000
_cell.length_b   1.000
_cell.length_c   1.000
_cell.angle_alpha   90.00
_cell.angle_beta   90.00
_cell.angle_gamma   90.00
#
_symmetry.space_group_name_H-M   'P 1'
#
loop_
_entity.id
_entity.type
_entity.pdbx_description
1 polymer ?
#
loop_
_entity_poly.entity_id
_entity_poly.type
_entity_poly.pdbx_seq_one_letter_code
_entity_poly.pdbx_strand_id
1 'polypeptide(L)'
;MMNAIELADSVDVAYAPKAMPPEIARIHRSDLLYEDGTTPTPEHFPRMRHLSAGDVFTVVLRAHSPLPAEYLTVPLPPMTSAWRLTLGVAWWNLLCEAAQFRGRAMARIELPDEIRAVAARGDHNVVFVPRTRSRYYEYAPLMHLLPRATLDRFGLPWLRTGQWPFVADFAGAEQYLPADFETRLSRAWASTVWRDLISGSPISGFSTDDPIRILAHNLDFWLPPVTNVLEQILRGLPPSDNGVEEEPPTLEDGTPFGGGVRTNPRVAADLWCGEAEAADVVHRTIEAADAGGRLRGILEAVRANRVEDDFSERWTNARIDFERKLHHTRNKVKVRFVELTDTIPVQSPDTEIEGRLVTADFMALLDPTSRQIVVLLNSGYTNLTEIAQALGYRNHSPVSKRLTRIRDQATRFFDDY
;
A
#
# COMPACT_ATOMS: atom_id res chain seq x y z
N MET A 1 21.72 25.72 -19.90
CA MET A 1 22.75 26.38 -19.08
C MET A 1 22.02 26.97 -17.87
N MET A 2 22.31 26.46 -16.67
CA MET A 2 21.82 26.89 -15.34
C MET A 2 20.29 26.74 -15.09
N ASN A 3 19.78 26.11 -14.03
CA ASN A 3 20.39 25.65 -12.78
C ASN A 3 19.76 24.33 -12.34
N ALA A 4 20.61 23.44 -11.86
CA ALA A 4 20.25 22.35 -10.98
C ALA A 4 19.53 22.94 -9.76
N ILE A 5 18.36 22.39 -9.45
CA ILE A 5 17.75 22.60 -8.14
C ILE A 5 18.54 21.68 -7.21
N GLU A 6 19.45 22.27 -6.44
CA GLU A 6 19.92 21.68 -5.19
C GLU A 6 18.67 21.32 -4.38
N LEU A 7 18.36 20.03 -4.33
CA LEU A 7 17.53 19.45 -3.29
C LEU A 7 18.25 19.78 -2.00
N ALA A 8 17.77 20.84 -1.36
CA ALA A 8 18.29 21.36 -0.12
C ALA A 8 18.48 20.19 0.86
N ASP A 9 19.73 20.09 1.31
CA ASP A 9 20.25 19.40 2.48
C ASP A 9 19.24 18.57 3.27
N SER A 10 19.65 17.33 3.50
CA SER A 10 19.21 16.48 4.61
C SER A 10 18.95 17.29 5.87
N VAL A 11 17.70 17.73 6.07
CA VAL A 11 17.28 18.20 7.38
C VAL A 11 16.79 16.97 8.11
N ASP A 12 17.72 16.34 8.80
CA ASP A 12 17.48 15.43 9.90
C ASP A 12 16.78 16.22 11.02
N VAL A 13 15.51 16.60 10.80
CA VAL A 13 14.66 17.16 11.86
C VAL A 13 13.97 15.99 12.54
N ALA A 14 14.71 15.32 13.42
CA ALA A 14 14.10 14.74 14.59
C ALA A 14 13.48 15.88 15.41
N TYR A 15 12.28 16.33 15.03
CA TYR A 15 11.54 17.31 15.82
C TYR A 15 10.96 16.59 17.04
N ALA A 16 11.56 16.83 18.20
CA ALA A 16 10.91 16.55 19.46
C ALA A 16 9.71 17.51 19.59
N PRO A 17 8.45 17.03 19.62
CA PRO A 17 7.32 17.91 19.77
C PRO A 17 7.47 18.73 21.05
N LYS A 18 7.25 20.06 20.96
CA LYS A 18 7.05 20.87 22.17
C LYS A 18 6.00 20.17 23.03
N ALA A 19 6.34 19.93 24.30
CA ALA A 19 5.47 19.23 25.23
C ALA A 19 4.07 19.86 25.20
N MET A 20 3.11 19.09 24.66
CA MET A 20 1.71 19.49 24.62
C MET A 20 1.22 19.65 26.06
N PRO A 21 0.46 20.71 26.40
CA PRO A 21 -0.09 20.87 27.73
C PRO A 21 -0.79 19.58 28.19
N PRO A 22 -0.60 19.12 29.44
CA PRO A 22 -1.08 17.80 29.88
C PRO A 22 -2.59 17.59 29.71
N GLU A 23 -3.37 18.67 29.83
CA GLU A 23 -4.81 18.66 29.62
C GLU A 23 -5.20 18.40 28.15
N ILE A 24 -4.50 19.04 27.21
CA ILE A 24 -4.69 18.82 25.77
C ILE A 24 -4.21 17.40 25.41
N ALA A 25 -3.06 16.96 25.94
CA ALA A 25 -2.59 15.61 25.73
C ALA A 25 -3.58 14.55 26.24
N ARG A 26 -4.28 14.81 27.36
CA ARG A 26 -5.32 13.93 27.88
C ARG A 26 -6.54 13.86 26.95
N ILE A 27 -6.99 15.02 26.43
CA ILE A 27 -8.11 15.09 25.47
C ILE A 27 -7.77 14.32 24.18
N HIS A 28 -6.59 14.60 23.60
CA HIS A 28 -6.12 13.88 22.40
C HIS A 28 -6.02 12.37 22.65
N ARG A 29 -5.55 11.97 23.84
CA ARG A 29 -5.50 10.56 24.24
C ARG A 29 -6.89 9.94 24.35
N SER A 30 -7.86 10.61 24.97
CA SER A 30 -9.22 10.08 25.14
C SER A 30 -9.99 9.98 23.83
N ASP A 31 -9.70 10.89 22.89
CA ASP A 31 -10.31 10.91 21.55
C ASP A 31 -9.77 9.79 20.65
N LEU A 32 -8.52 9.38 20.87
CA LEU A 32 -7.86 8.35 20.06
C LEU A 32 -7.94 6.95 20.67
N LEU A 33 -7.75 6.84 21.99
CA LEU A 33 -7.69 5.57 22.71
C LEU A 33 -8.95 5.37 23.52
N TYR A 34 -9.34 4.10 23.70
CA TYR A 34 -10.26 3.75 24.77
C TYR A 34 -9.58 4.03 26.12
N GLU A 35 -10.29 4.71 27.03
CA GLU A 35 -9.80 4.98 28.38
C GLU A 35 -9.84 3.70 29.23
N ASP A 36 -8.97 3.66 30.24
CA ASP A 36 -8.94 2.58 31.22
C ASP A 36 -10.31 2.44 31.89
N GLY A 37 -11.00 1.33 31.64
CA GLY A 37 -12.34 1.03 32.15
C GLY A 37 -13.47 1.09 31.11
N THR A 38 -13.27 1.75 29.98
CA THR A 38 -14.18 1.65 28.83
C THR A 38 -13.75 0.53 27.90
N THR A 39 -14.42 -0.62 28.00
CA THR A 39 -14.21 -1.73 27.08
C THR A 39 -15.02 -1.54 25.81
N PRO A 40 -14.41 -1.46 24.61
CA PRO A 40 -15.17 -1.53 23.37
C PRO A 40 -15.95 -2.84 23.29
N THR A 41 -17.20 -2.77 22.81
CA THR A 41 -17.98 -3.97 22.53
C THR A 41 -17.65 -4.52 21.13
N PRO A 42 -17.78 -5.84 20.89
CA PRO A 42 -17.53 -6.45 19.58
C PRO A 42 -18.40 -5.87 18.45
N GLU A 43 -19.53 -5.23 18.76
CA GLU A 43 -20.41 -4.59 17.79
C GLU A 43 -19.91 -3.21 17.34
N HIS A 44 -19.04 -2.58 18.13
CA HIS A 44 -18.57 -1.21 17.89
C HIS A 44 -17.06 -1.12 17.62
N PHE A 45 -16.34 -2.25 17.69
CA PHE A 45 -14.91 -2.33 17.48
C PHE A 45 -14.53 -3.66 16.81
N PRO A 46 -13.59 -3.67 15.85
CA PRO A 46 -12.84 -2.51 15.36
C PRO A 46 -13.65 -1.68 14.35
N ARG A 47 -13.15 -0.50 13.97
CA ARG A 47 -13.93 0.48 13.19
C ARG A 47 -13.07 1.31 12.24
N MET A 48 -13.56 1.52 11.02
CA MET A 48 -12.99 2.43 10.03
C MET A 48 -14.06 3.34 9.46
N ARG A 49 -13.75 4.63 9.32
CA ARG A 49 -14.67 5.65 8.82
C ARG A 49 -14.24 6.23 7.49
N HIS A 50 -15.23 6.58 6.69
CA HIS A 50 -15.11 7.45 5.54
C HIS A 50 -15.63 8.85 5.90
N LEU A 51 -14.80 9.86 5.66
CA LEU A 51 -15.19 11.27 5.73
C LEU A 51 -15.66 11.71 4.34
N SER A 52 -16.81 12.37 4.29
CA SER A 52 -17.41 12.75 3.01
C SER A 52 -16.75 13.98 2.44
N ALA A 53 -16.50 13.98 1.12
CA ALA A 53 -16.24 15.21 0.39
C ALA A 53 -17.38 16.23 0.56
N GLY A 54 -18.62 15.77 0.81
CA GLY A 54 -19.81 16.60 1.04
C GLY A 54 -19.70 17.55 2.23
N ASP A 55 -18.81 17.29 3.18
CA ASP A 55 -18.55 18.21 4.30
C ASP A 55 -17.87 19.51 3.84
N VAL A 56 -17.27 19.51 2.64
CA VAL A 56 -16.50 20.64 2.07
C VAL A 56 -16.99 21.04 0.68
N PHE A 57 -17.37 20.08 -0.14
CA PHE A 57 -17.69 20.23 -1.55
C PHE A 57 -19.14 19.88 -1.82
N THR A 58 -19.89 20.80 -2.44
CA THR A 58 -21.27 20.53 -2.90
C THR A 58 -21.30 19.55 -4.07
N VAL A 59 -20.25 19.54 -4.88
CA VAL A 59 -20.14 18.75 -6.11
C VAL A 59 -18.74 18.16 -6.22
N VAL A 60 -18.65 16.94 -6.72
CA VAL A 60 -17.38 16.25 -6.98
C VAL A 60 -17.34 15.68 -8.38
N LEU A 61 -16.13 15.40 -8.85
CA LEU A 61 -15.88 14.53 -10.00
C LEU A 61 -15.85 13.09 -9.52
N ARG A 62 -16.58 12.20 -10.19
CA ARG A 62 -16.52 10.75 -9.96
C ARG A 62 -16.00 10.06 -11.22
N ALA A 63 -14.91 9.32 -11.11
CA ALA A 63 -14.33 8.57 -12.23
C ALA A 63 -15.23 7.39 -12.63
N HIS A 64 -15.40 7.13 -13.93
CA HIS A 64 -16.13 5.94 -14.41
C HIS A 64 -15.33 4.66 -14.23
N SER A 65 -14.02 4.73 -14.45
CA SER A 65 -13.08 3.61 -14.32
C SER A 65 -11.88 4.05 -13.50
N PRO A 66 -12.01 4.02 -12.15
CA PRO A 66 -10.91 4.40 -11.27
C PRO A 66 -9.75 3.41 -11.40
N LEU A 67 -8.53 3.93 -11.54
CA LEU A 67 -7.30 3.13 -11.41
C LEU A 67 -7.14 2.68 -9.94
N PRO A 68 -6.36 1.62 -9.64
CA PRO A 68 -6.04 1.27 -8.25
C PRO A 68 -5.34 2.42 -7.53
N ALA A 69 -5.70 2.67 -6.27
CA ALA A 69 -5.03 3.67 -5.45
C ALA A 69 -3.60 3.26 -5.08
N GLU A 70 -2.70 4.25 -5.09
CA GLU A 70 -1.31 4.14 -4.68
C GLU A 70 -1.01 5.15 -3.58
N TYR A 71 -0.31 4.72 -2.53
CA TYR A 71 -0.07 5.52 -1.34
C TYR A 71 1.25 6.26 -1.46
N LEU A 72 1.18 7.59 -1.53
CA LEU A 72 2.38 8.42 -1.53
C LEU A 72 2.63 9.01 -0.15
N THR A 73 3.74 8.61 0.45
CA THR A 73 4.14 9.11 1.77
C THR A 73 4.69 10.53 1.63
N VAL A 74 4.21 11.44 2.46
CA VAL A 74 4.69 12.84 2.50
C VAL A 74 5.01 13.24 3.94
N PRO A 75 6.13 13.94 4.19
CA PRO A 75 6.43 14.44 5.52
C PRO A 75 5.42 15.54 5.87
N LEU A 76 4.45 15.20 6.72
CA LEU A 76 3.44 16.16 7.17
C LEU A 76 3.86 16.74 8.53
N PRO A 77 4.23 18.03 8.58
CA PRO A 77 4.47 18.68 9.85
C PRO A 77 3.12 18.93 10.57
N PRO A 78 3.13 19.26 11.86
CA PRO A 78 1.91 19.61 12.58
C PRO A 78 1.12 20.71 11.87
N MET A 79 -0.21 20.61 11.87
CA MET A 79 -1.13 21.54 11.19
C MET A 79 -0.81 23.02 11.50
N THR A 80 -0.32 23.32 12.70
CA THR A 80 0.03 24.69 13.13
C THR A 80 1.24 25.29 12.39
N SER A 81 2.08 24.47 11.76
CA SER A 81 3.37 24.89 11.18
C SER A 81 3.39 24.88 9.64
N ALA A 82 2.67 23.97 8.99
CA ALA A 82 2.50 23.99 7.53
C ALA A 82 1.07 23.61 7.11
N TRP A 83 0.09 24.36 7.64
CA TRP A 83 -1.33 24.12 7.39
C TRP A 83 -1.70 23.99 5.91
N ARG A 84 -1.00 24.69 5.00
CA ARG A 84 -1.25 24.62 3.55
C ARG A 84 -1.03 23.22 2.98
N LEU A 85 0.07 22.57 3.35
CA LEU A 85 0.37 21.21 2.90
C LEU A 85 -0.63 20.21 3.49
N THR A 86 -0.89 20.30 4.81
CA THR A 86 -1.84 19.42 5.49
C THR A 86 -3.25 19.56 4.92
N LEU A 87 -3.72 20.79 4.68
CA LEU A 87 -5.03 21.06 4.08
C LEU A 87 -5.09 20.62 2.61
N GLY A 88 -4.02 20.82 1.85
CA GLY A 88 -3.91 20.33 0.48
C GLY A 88 -4.04 18.81 0.41
N VAL A 89 -3.37 18.07 1.29
CA VAL A 89 -3.50 16.62 1.41
C VAL A 89 -4.91 16.22 1.80
N ALA A 90 -5.51 16.90 2.78
CA ALA A 90 -6.88 16.65 3.22
C ALA A 90 -7.88 16.78 2.05
N TRP A 91 -7.81 17.89 1.31
CA TRP A 91 -8.70 18.15 0.17
C TRP A 91 -8.46 17.17 -0.99
N TRP A 92 -7.19 16.87 -1.29
CA TRP A 92 -6.85 15.88 -2.31
C TRP A 92 -7.48 14.53 -1.98
N ASN A 93 -7.28 14.04 -0.75
CA ASN A 93 -7.79 12.75 -0.34
C ASN A 93 -9.32 12.73 -0.20
N LEU A 94 -9.97 13.81 0.26
CA LEU A 94 -11.43 13.92 0.27
C LEU A 94 -12.03 13.74 -1.12
N LEU A 95 -11.35 14.20 -2.17
CA LEU A 95 -11.73 13.97 -3.57
C LEU A 95 -11.40 12.54 -4.04
N CYS A 96 -11.52 11.54 -3.16
CA CYS A 96 -11.19 10.15 -3.46
C CYS A 96 -11.99 9.60 -4.66
N GLU A 97 -13.24 10.01 -4.82
CA GLU A 97 -14.13 9.62 -5.92
C GLU A 97 -13.62 10.05 -7.30
N ALA A 98 -12.79 11.09 -7.38
CA ALA A 98 -12.18 11.54 -8.64
C ALA A 98 -11.04 10.61 -9.10
N ALA A 99 -10.56 9.72 -8.22
CA ALA A 99 -9.49 8.76 -8.48
C ALA A 99 -8.28 9.42 -9.16
N GLN A 100 -7.90 8.94 -10.35
CA GLN A 100 -6.79 9.49 -11.11
C GLN A 100 -6.96 10.94 -11.58
N PHE A 101 -8.17 11.49 -11.51
CA PHE A 101 -8.49 12.84 -11.98
C PHE A 101 -8.49 13.90 -10.85
N ARG A 102 -7.98 13.60 -9.65
CA ARG A 102 -7.89 14.56 -8.54
C ARG A 102 -7.15 15.84 -8.93
N GLY A 103 -6.03 15.73 -9.64
CA GLY A 103 -5.29 16.89 -10.14
C GLY A 103 -6.14 17.81 -11.02
N ARG A 104 -7.01 17.22 -11.85
CA ARG A 104 -7.96 17.97 -12.70
C ARG A 104 -9.07 18.61 -11.87
N ALA A 105 -9.63 17.89 -10.90
CA ALA A 105 -10.67 18.39 -10.00
C ALA A 105 -10.17 19.58 -9.16
N MET A 106 -8.86 19.63 -8.87
CA MET A 106 -8.21 20.69 -8.11
C MET A 106 -7.50 21.75 -8.97
N ALA A 107 -7.64 21.73 -10.30
CA ALA A 107 -6.86 22.60 -11.19
C ALA A 107 -7.07 24.11 -10.93
N ARG A 108 -8.20 24.51 -10.32
CA ARG A 108 -8.51 25.90 -9.96
C ARG A 108 -8.09 26.29 -8.55
N ILE A 109 -7.50 25.36 -7.80
CA ILE A 109 -7.04 25.57 -6.43
C ILE A 109 -5.52 25.71 -6.48
N GLU A 110 -4.98 26.70 -5.76
CA GLU A 110 -3.53 26.82 -5.59
C GLU A 110 -3.02 25.67 -4.71
N LEU A 111 -2.46 24.65 -5.36
CA LEU A 111 -1.90 23.48 -4.69
C LEU A 111 -0.50 23.78 -4.11
N PRO A 112 -0.17 23.24 -2.92
CA PRO A 112 1.22 23.13 -2.45
C PRO A 112 2.13 22.49 -3.50
N ASP A 113 3.41 22.87 -3.53
CA ASP A 113 4.35 22.45 -4.58
C ASP A 113 4.50 20.92 -4.65
N GLU A 114 4.48 20.24 -3.51
CA GLU A 114 4.58 18.78 -3.40
C GLU A 114 3.39 18.10 -4.10
N ILE A 115 2.17 18.59 -3.87
CA ILE A 115 0.95 18.05 -4.47
C ILE A 115 0.88 18.43 -5.95
N ARG A 116 1.30 19.65 -6.29
CA ARG A 116 1.36 20.13 -7.68
C ARG A 116 2.31 19.31 -8.53
N ALA A 117 3.47 18.93 -7.98
CA ALA A 117 4.43 18.07 -8.66
C ALA A 117 3.83 16.70 -9.01
N VAL A 118 3.00 16.14 -8.12
CA VAL A 118 2.27 14.89 -8.38
C VAL A 118 1.19 15.09 -9.43
N ALA A 119 0.39 16.15 -9.33
CA ALA A 119 -0.64 16.46 -10.33
C ALA A 119 -0.05 16.68 -11.74
N ALA A 120 1.15 17.27 -11.83
CA ALA A 120 1.84 17.50 -13.10
C ALA A 120 2.35 16.21 -13.78
N ARG A 121 2.43 15.09 -13.06
CA ARG A 121 2.87 13.79 -13.62
C ARG A 121 1.80 13.07 -14.43
N GLY A 122 0.57 13.57 -14.41
CA GLY A 122 -0.56 13.04 -15.17
C GLY A 122 -1.65 12.45 -14.28
N ASP A 123 -2.56 11.71 -14.90
CA ASP A 123 -3.70 11.14 -14.20
C ASP A 123 -3.28 9.85 -13.46
N HIS A 124 -2.91 9.99 -12.18
CA HIS A 124 -2.59 8.89 -11.28
C HIS A 124 -3.51 8.89 -10.05
N ASN A 125 -4.01 7.71 -9.64
CA ASN A 125 -4.85 7.59 -8.44
C ASN A 125 -3.96 7.54 -7.18
N VAL A 126 -3.50 8.69 -6.72
CA VAL A 126 -2.60 8.81 -5.55
C VAL A 126 -3.37 9.17 -4.30
N VAL A 127 -3.16 8.46 -3.19
CA VAL A 127 -3.62 8.82 -1.85
C VAL A 127 -2.41 9.26 -1.03
N PHE A 128 -2.42 10.48 -0.53
CA PHE A 128 -1.32 10.97 0.30
C PHE A 128 -1.47 10.46 1.73
N VAL A 129 -0.39 9.99 2.32
CA VAL A 129 -0.36 9.59 3.74
C VAL A 129 0.86 10.19 4.44
N PRO A 130 0.78 10.49 5.75
CA PRO A 130 1.94 10.96 6.50
C PRO A 130 3.05 9.92 6.48
N ARG A 131 4.27 10.37 6.15
CA ARG A 131 5.49 9.58 6.35
C ARG A 131 5.82 9.58 7.84
N THR A 132 5.70 8.43 8.49
CA THR A 132 6.04 8.27 9.92
C THR A 132 6.91 7.05 10.16
N ARG A 133 7.57 7.03 11.33
CA ARG A 133 8.44 5.93 11.73
C ARG A 133 7.68 4.60 11.85
N SER A 134 6.43 4.64 12.29
CA SER A 134 5.60 3.44 12.40
C SER A 134 4.94 2.99 11.09
N ARG A 135 4.92 3.84 10.05
CA ARG A 135 4.10 3.64 8.82
C ARG A 135 2.62 3.41 9.11
N TYR A 136 2.12 3.87 10.26
CA TYR A 136 0.76 3.61 10.72
C TYR A 136 -0.32 4.04 9.72
N TYR A 137 -0.16 5.21 9.10
CA TYR A 137 -1.19 5.72 8.19
C TYR A 137 -1.29 4.92 6.89
N GLU A 138 -0.20 4.26 6.50
CA GLU A 138 -0.22 3.28 5.42
C GLU A 138 -0.98 2.03 5.88
N TYR A 139 -0.65 1.51 7.06
CA TYR A 139 -1.21 0.25 7.57
C TYR A 139 -2.52 0.37 8.36
N ALA A 140 -3.10 1.57 8.46
CA ALA A 140 -4.33 1.82 9.18
C ALA A 140 -5.48 0.89 8.72
N PRO A 141 -5.69 0.63 7.41
CA PRO A 141 -6.65 -0.36 6.94
C PRO A 141 -6.48 -1.75 7.57
N LEU A 142 -5.25 -2.24 7.70
CA LEU A 142 -4.97 -3.57 8.24
C LEU A 142 -5.11 -3.58 9.76
N MET A 143 -4.62 -2.54 10.45
CA MET A 143 -4.73 -2.45 11.91
C MET A 143 -6.18 -2.39 12.38
N HIS A 144 -7.01 -1.59 11.70
CA HIS A 144 -8.42 -1.39 12.06
C HIS A 144 -9.35 -2.52 11.62
N LEU A 145 -8.81 -3.61 11.09
CA LEU A 145 -9.53 -4.88 10.90
C LEU A 145 -9.30 -5.87 12.05
N LEU A 146 -8.32 -5.61 12.91
CA LEU A 146 -7.95 -6.55 13.95
C LEU A 146 -8.90 -6.47 15.15
N PRO A 147 -9.48 -7.60 15.59
CA PRO A 147 -10.31 -7.62 16.79
C PRO A 147 -9.45 -7.36 18.02
N ARG A 148 -10.10 -6.91 19.10
CA ARG A 148 -9.41 -6.55 20.34
C ARG A 148 -8.51 -7.67 20.86
N ALA A 149 -9.01 -8.91 20.87
CA ALA A 149 -8.26 -10.06 21.35
C ALA A 149 -6.94 -10.26 20.60
N THR A 150 -6.92 -9.94 19.29
CA THR A 150 -5.69 -9.98 18.48
C THR A 150 -4.77 -8.83 18.84
N LEU A 151 -5.28 -7.60 18.97
CA LEU A 151 -4.47 -6.46 19.38
C LEU A 151 -3.81 -6.68 20.75
N ASP A 152 -4.56 -7.18 21.73
CA ASP A 152 -4.08 -7.53 23.08
C ASP A 152 -2.97 -8.58 23.02
N ARG A 153 -3.18 -9.64 22.26
CA ARG A 153 -2.21 -10.73 22.10
C ARG A 153 -0.87 -10.26 21.56
N PHE A 154 -0.87 -9.25 20.69
CA PHE A 154 0.35 -8.73 20.06
C PHE A 154 0.82 -7.39 20.66
N GLY A 155 0.17 -6.91 21.72
CA GLY A 155 0.55 -5.68 22.42
C GLY A 155 0.42 -4.44 21.53
N LEU A 156 -0.66 -4.35 20.75
CA LEU A 156 -1.03 -3.19 19.93
C LEU A 156 -2.12 -2.35 20.63
N PRO A 157 -2.12 -1.02 20.48
CA PRO A 157 -3.09 -0.16 21.17
C PRO A 157 -4.48 -0.22 20.52
N TRP A 158 -5.51 0.07 21.31
CA TRP A 158 -6.90 0.15 20.84
C TRP A 158 -7.21 1.56 20.37
N LEU A 159 -6.90 1.83 19.10
CA LEU A 159 -7.29 3.07 18.46
C LEU A 159 -8.79 3.02 18.15
N ARG A 160 -9.58 3.99 18.64
CA ARG A 160 -11.05 3.97 18.58
C ARG A 160 -11.59 3.81 17.17
N THR A 161 -10.99 4.49 16.20
CA THR A 161 -11.50 4.54 14.84
C THR A 161 -10.37 4.92 13.88
N GLY A 162 -10.28 4.19 12.77
CA GLY A 162 -9.47 4.58 11.63
C GLY A 162 -10.23 5.51 10.71
N GLN A 163 -9.51 6.21 9.83
CA GLN A 163 -10.11 6.91 8.70
C GLN A 163 -9.47 6.45 7.40
N TRP A 164 -10.30 6.26 6.37
CA TRP A 164 -9.83 6.07 5.02
C TRP A 164 -10.69 6.84 4.01
N PRO A 165 -10.08 7.61 3.09
CA PRO A 165 -8.63 7.90 3.04
C PRO A 165 -8.17 8.77 4.22
N PHE A 166 -6.85 8.92 4.39
CA PHE A 166 -6.31 9.84 5.39
C PHE A 166 -6.76 11.27 5.09
N VAL A 167 -7.26 12.02 6.08
CA VAL A 167 -7.63 13.43 5.90
C VAL A 167 -6.77 14.32 6.78
N ALA A 168 -6.69 14.02 8.08
CA ALA A 168 -5.79 14.69 9.00
C ALA A 168 -5.47 13.82 10.21
N ASP A 169 -4.33 14.08 10.84
CA ASP A 169 -3.99 13.49 12.13
C ASP A 169 -4.48 14.39 13.26
N PHE A 170 -5.72 14.16 13.71
CA PHE A 170 -6.32 14.99 14.75
C PHE A 170 -5.75 14.70 16.16
N ALA A 171 -5.24 13.49 16.40
CA ALA A 171 -4.92 13.03 17.75
C ALA A 171 -3.47 12.61 17.96
N GLY A 172 -2.61 12.64 16.94
CA GLY A 172 -1.21 12.31 17.08
C GLY A 172 -0.98 10.82 17.28
N ALA A 173 -1.50 9.97 16.38
CA ALA A 173 -1.50 8.52 16.61
C ALA A 173 -0.09 7.95 16.84
N GLU A 174 0.90 8.46 16.11
CA GLU A 174 2.31 8.04 16.16
C GLU A 174 2.88 7.98 17.59
N GLN A 175 2.51 8.93 18.46
CA GLN A 175 3.09 9.04 19.80
C GLN A 175 2.66 7.90 20.75
N TYR A 176 1.60 7.18 20.40
CA TYR A 176 1.04 6.08 21.22
C TYR A 176 1.37 4.70 20.66
N LEU A 177 2.07 4.63 19.53
CA LEU A 177 2.44 3.38 18.90
C LEU A 177 3.76 2.86 19.47
N PRO A 178 3.90 1.53 19.66
CA PRO A 178 5.14 0.94 20.12
C PRO A 178 6.28 1.17 19.12
N ALA A 179 7.53 1.12 19.61
CA ALA A 179 8.70 1.27 18.76
C ALA A 179 8.77 0.21 17.65
N ASP A 180 8.32 -1.01 17.92
CA ASP A 180 8.27 -2.16 17.02
C ASP A 180 6.88 -2.39 16.40
N PHE A 181 6.09 -1.31 16.21
CA PHE A 181 4.72 -1.35 15.70
C PHE A 181 4.55 -2.22 14.45
N GLU A 182 5.34 -1.99 13.41
CA GLU A 182 5.25 -2.73 12.14
C GLU A 182 5.45 -4.23 12.34
N THR A 183 6.44 -4.61 13.15
CA THR A 183 6.69 -6.03 13.50
C THR A 183 5.50 -6.66 14.23
N ARG A 184 4.90 -5.93 15.19
CA ARG A 184 3.73 -6.42 15.93
C ARG A 184 2.51 -6.54 15.03
N LEU A 185 2.27 -5.55 14.18
CA LEU A 185 1.16 -5.55 13.23
C LEU A 185 1.31 -6.67 12.20
N SER A 186 2.50 -6.86 11.64
CA SER A 186 2.83 -7.98 10.74
C SER A 186 2.50 -9.33 11.37
N ARG A 187 2.86 -9.56 12.65
CA ARG A 187 2.53 -10.79 13.36
C ARG A 187 1.04 -10.95 13.64
N ALA A 188 0.39 -9.85 14.01
CA ALA A 188 -1.05 -9.83 14.27
C ALA A 188 -1.84 -10.15 13.01
N TRP A 189 -1.55 -9.46 11.91
CA TRP A 189 -2.15 -9.68 10.60
C TRP A 189 -1.92 -11.10 10.09
N ALA A 190 -0.67 -11.59 10.12
CA ALA A 190 -0.35 -12.96 9.72
C ALA A 190 -1.19 -13.97 10.51
N SER A 191 -1.38 -13.75 11.82
CA SER A 191 -2.20 -14.64 12.65
C SER A 191 -3.68 -14.63 12.28
N THR A 192 -4.19 -13.49 11.77
CA THR A 192 -5.57 -13.31 11.32
C THR A 192 -5.83 -14.06 10.02
N VAL A 193 -4.98 -13.88 9.00
CA VAL A 193 -5.19 -14.48 7.67
C VAL A 193 -4.70 -15.93 7.58
N TRP A 194 -3.92 -16.42 8.54
CA TRP A 194 -3.25 -17.72 8.45
C TRP A 194 -4.18 -18.89 8.17
N ARG A 195 -5.36 -18.91 8.79
CA ARG A 195 -6.29 -20.05 8.67
C ARG A 195 -6.83 -20.20 7.25
N ASP A 196 -6.98 -19.10 6.53
CA ASP A 196 -7.40 -19.08 5.12
C ASP A 196 -6.24 -19.46 4.19
N LEU A 197 -5.00 -19.09 4.54
CA LEU A 197 -3.82 -19.46 3.75
C LEU A 197 -3.39 -20.91 3.94
N ILE A 198 -3.40 -21.42 5.17
CA ILE A 198 -3.07 -22.80 5.53
C ILE A 198 -4.06 -23.31 6.58
N SER A 199 -5.05 -24.07 6.10
CA SER A 199 -6.00 -24.76 6.96
C SER A 199 -5.33 -25.92 7.71
N GLY A 200 -5.65 -26.07 9.00
CA GLY A 200 -5.35 -27.29 9.77
C GLY A 200 -3.92 -27.42 10.30
N SER A 201 -3.03 -26.44 10.09
CA SER A 201 -1.71 -26.38 10.74
C SER A 201 -1.40 -24.98 11.26
N PRO A 202 -0.92 -24.81 12.49
CA PRO A 202 -0.58 -23.49 13.03
C PRO A 202 0.67 -22.92 12.37
N ILE A 203 0.76 -21.59 12.28
CA ILE A 203 1.92 -20.86 11.72
C ILE A 203 3.25 -21.26 12.37
N SER A 204 3.24 -21.61 13.66
CA SER A 204 4.42 -22.09 14.37
C SER A 204 4.98 -23.43 13.86
N GLY A 205 4.23 -24.15 13.03
CA GLY A 205 4.67 -25.39 12.38
C GLY A 205 5.62 -25.20 11.20
N PHE A 206 5.80 -23.95 10.77
CA PHE A 206 6.59 -23.58 9.61
C PHE A 206 7.82 -22.80 10.04
N SER A 207 8.92 -22.93 9.29
CA SER A 207 10.13 -22.15 9.53
C SER A 207 9.87 -20.66 9.30
N THR A 208 10.79 -19.79 9.72
CA THR A 208 10.66 -18.34 9.44
C THR A 208 10.83 -18.02 7.96
N ASP A 209 11.47 -18.91 7.21
CA ASP A 209 11.80 -18.74 5.80
C ASP A 209 10.76 -19.39 4.87
N ASP A 210 9.73 -20.05 5.44
CA ASP A 210 8.59 -20.57 4.67
C ASP A 210 7.94 -19.45 3.83
N PRO A 211 7.81 -19.62 2.50
CA PRO A 211 7.30 -18.54 1.64
C PRO A 211 5.87 -18.09 1.97
N ILE A 212 4.99 -18.99 2.42
CA ILE A 212 3.60 -18.64 2.78
C ILE A 212 3.60 -17.84 4.08
N ARG A 213 4.47 -18.18 5.03
CA ARG A 213 4.68 -17.42 6.26
C ARG A 213 5.24 -16.04 5.98
N ILE A 214 6.24 -15.91 5.12
CA ILE A 214 6.77 -14.59 4.70
C ILE A 214 5.65 -13.75 4.07
N LEU A 215 4.87 -14.33 3.15
CA LEU A 215 3.74 -13.65 2.51
C LEU A 215 2.68 -13.19 3.53
N ALA A 216 2.34 -14.04 4.50
CA ALA A 216 1.38 -13.69 5.54
C ALA A 216 1.87 -12.50 6.41
N HIS A 217 3.18 -12.38 6.61
CA HIS A 217 3.81 -11.30 7.36
C HIS A 217 4.05 -10.02 6.56
N ASN A 218 4.00 -10.07 5.23
CA ASN A 218 4.28 -8.94 4.36
C ASN A 218 3.06 -8.01 4.28
N LEU A 219 3.02 -6.96 5.12
CA LEU A 219 1.92 -5.99 5.15
C LEU A 219 1.72 -5.28 3.79
N ASP A 220 2.81 -4.97 3.10
CA ASP A 220 2.80 -4.28 1.80
C ASP A 220 2.12 -5.11 0.70
N PHE A 221 2.18 -6.45 0.79
CA PHE A 221 1.40 -7.34 -0.08
C PHE A 221 -0.12 -7.22 0.15
N TRP A 222 -0.54 -6.98 1.39
CA TRP A 222 -1.94 -6.92 1.78
C TRP A 222 -2.57 -5.53 1.61
N LEU A 223 -1.75 -4.47 1.49
CA LEU A 223 -2.21 -3.10 1.29
C LEU A 223 -3.06 -2.90 0.02
N PRO A 224 -2.62 -3.33 -1.18
CA PRO A 224 -3.44 -3.14 -2.37
C PRO A 224 -4.79 -3.90 -2.32
N PRO A 225 -4.85 -5.18 -1.90
CA PRO A 225 -6.11 -5.89 -1.74
C PRO A 225 -7.09 -5.21 -0.78
N VAL A 226 -6.64 -4.80 0.42
CA VAL A 226 -7.54 -4.14 1.38
C VAL A 226 -8.00 -2.77 0.87
N THR A 227 -7.13 -2.05 0.15
CA THR A 227 -7.46 -0.76 -0.47
C THR A 227 -8.50 -0.91 -1.57
N ASN A 228 -8.43 -1.98 -2.37
CA ASN A 228 -9.46 -2.28 -3.36
C ASN A 228 -10.82 -2.56 -2.69
N VAL A 229 -10.83 -3.32 -1.58
CA VAL A 229 -12.07 -3.57 -0.82
C VAL A 229 -12.65 -2.27 -0.24
N LEU A 230 -11.80 -1.41 0.33
CA LEU A 230 -12.18 -0.07 0.79
C LEU A 230 -12.83 0.77 -0.32
N GLU A 231 -12.21 0.83 -1.50
CA GLU A 231 -12.75 1.53 -2.66
C GLU A 231 -14.10 0.94 -3.12
N GLN A 232 -14.27 -0.38 -3.09
CA GLN A 232 -15.52 -1.04 -3.44
C GLN A 232 -16.65 -0.70 -2.45
N ILE A 233 -16.36 -0.72 -1.14
CA ILE A 233 -17.32 -0.32 -0.10
C ILE A 233 -17.72 1.14 -0.33
N LEU A 234 -16.74 2.03 -0.54
CA LEU A 234 -16.98 3.44 -0.80
C LEU A 234 -17.87 3.65 -2.03
N ARG A 235 -17.63 2.92 -3.14
CA ARG A 235 -18.47 2.97 -4.34
C ARG A 235 -19.91 2.47 -4.11
N GLY A 236 -20.14 1.68 -3.06
CA GLY A 236 -21.47 1.24 -2.65
C GLY A 236 -22.26 2.27 -1.81
N LEU A 237 -21.59 3.27 -1.23
CA LEU A 237 -22.25 4.28 -0.41
C LEU A 237 -23.17 5.19 -1.24
N PRO A 238 -24.36 5.58 -0.75
CA PRO A 238 -25.24 6.45 -1.52
C PRO A 238 -24.64 7.86 -1.69
N PRO A 239 -24.97 8.57 -2.79
CA PRO A 239 -24.69 9.99 -2.92
C PRO A 239 -25.47 10.79 -1.87
N SER A 240 -24.93 11.93 -1.46
CA SER A 240 -25.67 12.96 -0.73
C SER A 240 -26.71 13.62 -1.63
N ASP A 241 -27.70 14.28 -1.02
CA ASP A 241 -28.70 15.04 -1.75
C ASP A 241 -28.36 16.54 -1.70
N ASN A 242 -27.49 16.99 -2.60
CA ASN A 242 -27.14 18.40 -2.76
C ASN A 242 -27.83 19.02 -4.00
N GLY A 243 -28.81 18.35 -4.59
CA GLY A 243 -29.50 18.82 -5.80
C GLY A 243 -28.63 18.91 -7.05
N VAL A 244 -27.51 18.17 -7.12
CA VAL A 244 -26.64 18.14 -8.30
C VAL A 244 -27.13 17.08 -9.29
N GLU A 245 -27.45 17.50 -10.52
CA GLU A 245 -27.72 16.57 -11.63
C GLU A 245 -26.42 15.94 -12.14
N GLU A 246 -26.48 14.65 -12.47
CA GLU A 246 -25.33 13.92 -13.02
C GLU A 246 -25.13 14.26 -14.51
N GLU A 247 -24.00 14.89 -14.82
CA GLU A 247 -23.65 15.28 -16.19
C GLU A 247 -22.13 15.15 -16.44
N PRO A 248 -21.68 14.89 -17.67
CA PRO A 248 -20.26 14.96 -18.01
C PRO A 248 -19.71 16.38 -17.77
N PRO A 249 -18.61 16.55 -17.02
CA PRO A 249 -17.97 17.85 -16.88
C PRO A 249 -17.51 18.39 -18.24
N THR A 250 -17.45 19.71 -18.39
CA THR A 250 -16.91 20.35 -19.60
C THR A 250 -15.44 20.70 -19.41
N LEU A 251 -14.60 20.36 -20.38
CA LEU A 251 -13.19 20.75 -20.43
C LEU A 251 -13.04 22.24 -20.84
N GLU A 252 -11.84 22.80 -20.68
CA GLU A 252 -11.59 24.22 -21.00
C GLU A 252 -11.82 24.55 -22.48
N ASP A 253 -11.69 23.57 -23.37
CA ASP A 253 -11.95 23.70 -24.82
C ASP A 253 -13.44 23.56 -25.18
N GLY A 254 -14.33 23.40 -24.19
CA GLY A 254 -15.77 23.25 -24.37
C GLY A 254 -16.23 21.83 -24.69
N THR A 255 -15.32 20.85 -24.77
CA THR A 255 -15.68 19.45 -25.03
C THR A 255 -16.08 18.70 -23.75
N PRO A 256 -16.96 17.68 -23.83
CA PRO A 256 -17.33 16.88 -22.67
C PRO A 256 -16.18 15.97 -22.21
N PHE A 257 -15.93 15.91 -20.91
CA PHE A 257 -14.98 15.02 -20.29
C PHE A 257 -15.56 13.61 -20.16
N GLY A 258 -15.05 12.67 -20.95
CA GLY A 258 -15.53 11.28 -20.95
C GLY A 258 -14.99 10.38 -19.82
N GLY A 259 -14.07 10.87 -18.99
CA GLY A 259 -13.44 10.05 -17.94
C GLY A 259 -14.24 9.92 -16.64
N GLY A 260 -15.29 10.73 -16.47
CA GLY A 260 -16.07 10.77 -15.25
C GLY A 260 -17.29 11.68 -15.34
N VAL A 261 -18.01 11.75 -14.23
CA VAL A 261 -19.26 12.49 -14.10
C VAL A 261 -19.19 13.51 -12.98
N ARG A 262 -19.79 14.67 -13.19
CA ARG A 262 -20.06 15.66 -12.15
C ARG A 262 -21.27 15.18 -11.34
N THR A 263 -21.15 15.05 -10.02
CA THR A 263 -22.18 14.42 -9.19
C THR A 263 -22.14 14.94 -7.74
N ASN A 264 -23.20 14.66 -6.97
CA ASN A 264 -23.16 14.73 -5.52
C ASN A 264 -22.08 13.78 -4.95
N PRO A 265 -21.33 14.20 -3.92
CA PRO A 265 -20.40 13.35 -3.19
C PRO A 265 -21.13 12.25 -2.42
N ARG A 266 -20.44 11.18 -2.06
CA ARG A 266 -21.00 10.11 -1.24
C ARG A 266 -21.03 10.47 0.23
N VAL A 267 -22.06 9.99 0.93
CA VAL A 267 -22.25 10.28 2.36
C VAL A 267 -21.10 9.79 3.23
N ALA A 268 -20.91 10.44 4.37
CA ALA A 268 -20.01 9.94 5.40
C ALA A 268 -20.62 8.68 6.01
N ALA A 269 -19.79 7.66 6.26
CA ALA A 269 -20.27 6.39 6.78
C ALA A 269 -19.13 5.65 7.50
N ASP A 270 -19.50 4.63 8.28
CA ASP A 270 -18.57 3.58 8.63
C ASP A 270 -18.32 2.70 7.40
N LEU A 271 -17.06 2.44 7.10
CA LEU A 271 -16.67 1.44 6.09
C LEU A 271 -16.84 0.03 6.67
N TRP A 272 -16.61 -0.09 7.98
CA TRP A 272 -17.07 -1.20 8.82
C TRP A 272 -17.12 -0.76 10.28
N CYS A 273 -17.98 -1.42 11.06
CA CYS A 273 -18.07 -1.28 12.49
C CYS A 273 -18.31 -2.64 13.16
N GLY A 274 -17.42 -3.02 14.07
CA GLY A 274 -17.52 -4.27 14.83
C GLY A 274 -16.79 -5.45 14.19
N GLU A 275 -16.60 -6.51 14.98
CA GLU A 275 -15.84 -7.70 14.60
C GLU A 275 -16.47 -8.46 13.43
N ALA A 276 -17.80 -8.48 13.32
CA ALA A 276 -18.51 -9.20 12.26
C ALA A 276 -18.24 -8.57 10.88
N GLU A 277 -18.41 -7.26 10.75
CA GLU A 277 -18.14 -6.54 9.51
C GLU A 277 -16.64 -6.52 9.19
N ALA A 278 -15.78 -6.35 10.19
CA ALA A 278 -14.34 -6.43 10.00
C ALA A 278 -13.89 -7.81 9.49
N ALA A 279 -14.47 -8.90 10.01
CA ALA A 279 -14.18 -10.25 9.54
C ALA A 279 -14.61 -10.48 8.08
N ASP A 280 -15.76 -9.92 7.67
CA ASP A 280 -16.19 -9.93 6.25
C ASP A 280 -15.17 -9.18 5.37
N VAL A 281 -14.72 -8.01 5.81
CA VAL A 281 -13.71 -7.22 5.07
C VAL A 281 -12.36 -7.95 5.00
N VAL A 282 -11.95 -8.68 6.04
CA VAL A 282 -10.76 -9.56 5.99
C VAL A 282 -10.94 -10.64 4.92
N HIS A 283 -12.09 -11.30 4.88
CA HIS A 283 -12.37 -12.33 3.88
C HIS A 283 -12.32 -11.77 2.45
N ARG A 284 -13.01 -10.65 2.22
CA ARG A 284 -12.99 -9.93 0.93
C ARG A 284 -11.59 -9.46 0.54
N THR A 285 -10.75 -9.12 1.52
CA THR A 285 -9.34 -8.76 1.29
C THR A 285 -8.54 -9.96 0.76
N ILE A 286 -8.78 -11.15 1.31
CA ILE A 286 -8.16 -12.40 0.83
C ILE A 286 -8.66 -12.76 -0.57
N GLU A 287 -9.96 -12.62 -0.84
CA GLU A 287 -10.53 -12.82 -2.17
C GLU A 287 -9.95 -11.82 -3.20
N ALA A 288 -9.80 -10.55 -2.81
CA ALA A 288 -9.17 -9.54 -3.65
C ALA A 288 -7.69 -9.86 -3.94
N ALA A 289 -6.98 -10.44 -2.98
CA ALA A 289 -5.61 -10.93 -3.18
C ALA A 289 -5.58 -12.15 -4.13
N ASP A 290 -6.60 -13.03 -4.10
CA ASP A 290 -6.77 -14.13 -5.05
C ASP A 290 -7.41 -13.70 -6.39
N ALA A 291 -7.60 -12.41 -6.64
CA ALA A 291 -8.15 -11.97 -7.92
C ALA A 291 -7.31 -12.53 -9.10
N GLY A 292 -7.97 -13.21 -10.03
CA GLY A 292 -7.32 -13.92 -11.14
C GLY A 292 -6.60 -15.22 -10.75
N GLY A 293 -6.81 -15.75 -9.54
CA GLY A 293 -6.16 -16.97 -9.04
C GLY A 293 -4.71 -16.78 -8.58
N ARG A 294 -4.26 -15.54 -8.39
CA ARG A 294 -2.85 -15.22 -8.09
C ARG A 294 -2.39 -15.78 -6.75
N LEU A 295 -3.10 -15.46 -5.68
CA LEU A 295 -2.77 -15.94 -4.33
C LEU A 295 -2.77 -17.46 -4.29
N ARG A 296 -3.83 -18.10 -4.80
CA ARG A 296 -3.93 -19.57 -4.89
C ARG A 296 -2.81 -20.17 -5.74
N GLY A 297 -2.46 -19.55 -6.87
CA GLY A 297 -1.33 -19.97 -7.68
C GLY A 297 0.00 -19.95 -6.91
N ILE A 298 0.25 -18.91 -6.12
CA ILE A 298 1.41 -18.83 -5.22
C ILE A 298 1.34 -19.94 -4.16
N LEU A 299 0.21 -20.12 -3.48
CA LEU A 299 0.03 -21.12 -2.43
C LEU A 299 0.23 -22.55 -2.98
N GLU A 300 -0.35 -22.86 -4.15
CA GLU A 300 -0.22 -24.15 -4.82
C GLU A 300 1.22 -24.41 -5.27
N ALA A 301 1.89 -23.41 -5.85
CA ALA A 301 3.29 -23.51 -6.25
C ALA A 301 4.20 -23.81 -5.06
N VAL A 302 4.03 -23.11 -3.94
CA VAL A 302 4.81 -23.37 -2.73
C VAL A 302 4.49 -24.76 -2.19
N ARG A 303 3.21 -25.12 -2.03
CA ARG A 303 2.78 -26.43 -1.51
C ARG A 303 3.30 -27.61 -2.33
N ALA A 304 3.39 -27.46 -3.66
CA ALA A 304 3.88 -28.50 -4.56
C ALA A 304 5.41 -28.68 -4.51
N ASN A 305 6.16 -27.67 -4.05
CA ASN A 305 7.62 -27.65 -4.06
C ASN A 305 8.23 -27.50 -2.65
N ARG A 306 7.46 -27.84 -1.59
CA ARG A 306 7.94 -27.75 -0.21
C ARG A 306 9.17 -28.62 0.01
N VAL A 307 10.07 -28.12 0.86
CA VAL A 307 11.27 -28.82 1.34
C VAL A 307 11.23 -28.96 2.86
N GLU A 308 12.12 -29.77 3.43
CA GLU A 308 12.20 -29.98 4.88
C GLU A 308 12.44 -28.67 5.64
N ASP A 309 13.28 -27.79 5.09
CA ASP A 309 13.62 -26.47 5.66
C ASP A 309 12.42 -25.50 5.75
N ASP A 310 11.30 -25.78 5.07
CA ASP A 310 10.07 -24.97 5.20
C ASP A 310 9.33 -25.24 6.52
N PHE A 311 9.68 -26.32 7.23
CA PHE A 311 9.02 -26.73 8.47
C PHE A 311 9.84 -26.34 9.70
N SER A 312 9.15 -26.03 10.80
CA SER A 312 9.81 -25.96 12.09
C SER A 312 10.01 -27.36 12.67
N GLU A 313 10.72 -27.44 13.79
CA GLU A 313 10.87 -28.70 14.56
C GLU A 313 9.54 -29.29 15.05
N ARG A 314 8.43 -28.54 14.97
CA ARG A 314 7.13 -28.98 15.47
C ARG A 314 6.47 -29.99 14.53
N TRP A 315 5.94 -31.05 15.12
CA TRP A 315 5.20 -32.09 14.40
C TRP A 315 3.75 -31.65 14.14
N THR A 316 3.51 -31.00 12.99
CA THR A 316 2.19 -30.53 12.57
C THR A 316 1.59 -31.40 11.47
N ASN A 317 0.27 -31.31 11.23
CA ASN A 317 -0.40 -32.05 10.16
C ASN A 317 0.27 -31.83 8.79
N ALA A 318 0.64 -30.58 8.47
CA ALA A 318 1.34 -30.27 7.23
C ALA A 318 2.71 -30.96 7.13
N ARG A 319 3.46 -31.05 8.24
CA ARG A 319 4.74 -31.77 8.28
C ARG A 319 4.52 -33.28 8.13
N ILE A 320 3.54 -33.84 8.83
CA ILE A 320 3.17 -35.26 8.72
C ILE A 320 2.84 -35.62 7.27
N ASP A 321 2.03 -34.79 6.60
CA ASP A 321 1.64 -35.02 5.22
C ASP A 321 2.82 -34.88 4.24
N PHE A 322 3.76 -33.96 4.51
CA PHE A 322 5.00 -33.85 3.75
C PHE A 322 5.87 -35.10 3.89
N GLU A 323 6.15 -35.56 5.11
CA GLU A 323 6.97 -36.74 5.40
C GLU A 323 6.37 -38.00 4.77
N ARG A 324 5.04 -38.16 4.85
CA ARG A 324 4.33 -39.26 4.18
C ARG A 324 4.53 -39.23 2.67
N LYS A 325 4.45 -38.06 2.03
CA LYS A 325 4.66 -37.91 0.58
C LYS A 325 6.11 -38.18 0.19
N LEU A 326 7.07 -37.70 0.98
CA LEU A 326 8.50 -37.88 0.76
C LEU A 326 8.89 -39.36 0.86
N HIS A 327 8.43 -40.06 1.89
CA HIS A 327 8.72 -41.48 2.08
C HIS A 327 7.96 -42.41 1.12
N HIS A 328 6.87 -41.94 0.50
CA HIS A 328 6.12 -42.70 -0.50
C HIS A 328 6.58 -42.45 -1.95
N THR A 329 7.34 -41.37 -2.21
CA THR A 329 7.68 -40.94 -3.58
C THR A 329 9.17 -40.65 -3.74
N ARG A 330 9.87 -41.42 -4.58
CA ARG A 330 11.24 -41.08 -5.06
C ARG A 330 11.17 -39.85 -5.98
N ASN A 331 11.05 -38.64 -5.42
CA ASN A 331 10.98 -37.42 -6.24
C ASN A 331 12.36 -36.78 -6.45
N LYS A 332 12.68 -36.52 -7.71
CA LYS A 332 13.79 -35.65 -8.14
C LYS A 332 13.36 -34.20 -7.99
N VAL A 333 14.13 -33.40 -7.26
CA VAL A 333 13.94 -31.94 -7.13
C VAL A 333 13.96 -31.29 -8.52
N LYS A 334 12.92 -30.52 -8.86
CA LYS A 334 12.84 -29.74 -10.10
C LYS A 334 12.49 -28.30 -9.75
N VAL A 335 13.47 -27.40 -9.85
CA VAL A 335 13.26 -25.96 -9.61
C VAL A 335 12.44 -25.36 -10.76
N ARG A 336 11.37 -24.63 -10.44
CA ARG A 336 10.58 -23.82 -11.38
C ARG A 336 10.50 -22.40 -10.85
N PHE A 337 10.93 -21.44 -11.66
CA PHE A 337 10.68 -20.02 -11.42
C PHE A 337 9.27 -19.70 -11.93
N VAL A 338 8.46 -19.05 -11.11
CA VAL A 338 7.13 -18.54 -11.47
C VAL A 338 7.23 -17.03 -11.41
N GLU A 339 7.13 -16.37 -12.56
CA GLU A 339 7.12 -14.91 -12.66
C GLU A 339 5.67 -14.42 -12.60
N LEU A 340 5.41 -13.40 -11.77
CA LEU A 340 4.09 -12.79 -11.61
C LEU A 340 3.93 -11.68 -12.66
N THR A 341 3.31 -11.99 -13.80
CA THR A 341 2.91 -10.97 -14.78
C THR A 341 1.65 -10.24 -14.31
N ASP A 342 1.67 -8.90 -14.37
CA ASP A 342 0.65 -7.94 -13.88
C ASP A 342 0.51 -7.85 -12.35
N THR A 343 1.52 -7.27 -11.70
CA THR A 343 1.44 -6.88 -10.30
C THR A 343 0.58 -5.62 -10.16
N ILE A 344 -0.44 -5.70 -9.29
CA ILE A 344 -0.93 -4.50 -8.61
C ILE A 344 0.28 -3.91 -7.89
N PRO A 345 0.51 -2.58 -7.96
CA PRO A 345 1.68 -1.97 -7.35
C PRO A 345 1.88 -2.44 -5.92
N VAL A 346 2.99 -3.15 -5.66
CA VAL A 346 3.39 -3.46 -4.29
C VAL A 346 3.73 -2.11 -3.66
N GLN A 347 2.99 -1.73 -2.62
CA GLN A 347 3.21 -0.47 -1.93
C GLN A 347 4.52 -0.59 -1.14
N SER A 348 5.64 -0.28 -1.77
CA SER A 348 6.94 -0.15 -1.10
C SER A 348 6.97 1.18 -0.34
N PRO A 349 7.87 1.37 0.66
CA PRO A 349 8.13 2.70 1.25
C PRO A 349 8.27 3.81 0.19
N ASP A 350 8.80 3.45 -0.97
CA ASP A 350 8.82 4.25 -2.19
C ASP A 350 7.66 3.84 -3.10
N THR A 351 6.92 4.83 -3.60
CA THR A 351 5.81 4.55 -4.54
C THR A 351 6.32 3.94 -5.84
N GLU A 352 5.51 3.13 -6.54
CA GLU A 352 5.84 2.75 -7.92
C GLU A 352 5.99 3.96 -8.83
N ILE A 353 5.27 5.06 -8.58
CA ILE A 353 5.48 6.32 -9.32
C ILE A 353 6.90 6.85 -9.09
N GLU A 354 7.37 6.87 -7.84
CA GLU A 354 8.73 7.27 -7.48
C GLU A 354 9.77 6.26 -8.00
N GLY A 355 9.55 4.96 -7.84
CA GLY A 355 10.38 3.90 -8.39
C GLY A 355 10.46 3.94 -9.91
N ARG A 356 9.36 4.24 -10.62
CA ARG A 356 9.34 4.44 -12.08
C ARG A 356 10.08 5.71 -12.49
N LEU A 357 10.08 6.76 -11.68
CA LEU A 357 10.86 7.98 -11.92
C LEU A 357 12.34 7.75 -11.73
N VAL A 358 12.75 7.16 -10.62
CA VAL A 358 14.16 6.83 -10.36
C VAL A 358 14.65 5.84 -11.43
N THR A 359 13.79 4.89 -11.84
CA THR A 359 14.11 3.99 -12.96
C THR A 359 14.17 4.72 -14.30
N ALA A 360 13.27 5.67 -14.58
CA ALA A 360 13.30 6.46 -15.82
C ALA A 360 14.55 7.36 -15.88
N ASP A 361 14.93 7.99 -14.77
CA ASP A 361 16.12 8.82 -14.62
C ASP A 361 17.39 7.96 -14.77
N PHE A 362 17.42 6.78 -14.13
CA PHE A 362 18.50 5.81 -14.34
C PHE A 362 18.59 5.35 -15.81
N MET A 363 17.45 5.04 -16.43
CA MET A 363 17.39 4.62 -17.85
C MET A 363 17.83 5.74 -18.80
N ALA A 364 17.65 7.01 -18.44
CA ALA A 364 18.19 8.17 -19.16
C ALA A 364 19.72 8.23 -19.08
N LEU A 365 20.35 7.80 -17.99
CA LEU A 365 21.81 7.76 -17.81
C LEU A 365 22.50 6.62 -18.57
N LEU A 366 21.77 5.58 -18.95
CA LEU A 366 22.31 4.46 -19.72
C LEU A 366 22.51 4.80 -21.20
N ASP A 367 23.59 4.28 -21.78
CA ASP A 367 23.79 4.31 -23.23
C ASP A 367 22.71 3.48 -23.97
N PRO A 368 22.43 3.76 -25.26
CA PRO A 368 21.33 3.11 -25.98
C PRO A 368 21.36 1.57 -25.97
N THR A 369 22.56 0.97 -25.99
CA THR A 369 22.70 -0.49 -25.99
C THR A 369 22.51 -1.07 -24.58
N SER A 370 23.00 -0.39 -23.55
CA SER A 370 22.77 -0.78 -22.15
C SER A 370 21.29 -0.65 -21.78
N ARG A 371 20.61 0.39 -22.28
CA ARG A 371 19.15 0.55 -22.12
C ARG A 371 18.37 -0.60 -22.75
N GLN A 372 18.73 -1.03 -23.95
CA GLN A 372 18.11 -2.19 -24.60
C GLN A 372 18.30 -3.49 -23.81
N ILE A 373 19.47 -3.69 -23.18
CA ILE A 373 19.70 -4.84 -22.29
C ILE A 373 18.75 -4.82 -21.09
N VAL A 374 18.57 -3.65 -20.46
CA VAL A 374 17.63 -3.50 -19.33
C VAL A 374 16.17 -3.70 -19.77
N VAL A 375 15.78 -3.18 -20.94
CA VAL A 375 14.44 -3.42 -21.50
C VAL A 375 14.20 -4.91 -21.77
N LEU A 376 15.19 -5.63 -22.32
CA LEU A 376 15.09 -7.07 -22.56
C LEU A 376 14.98 -7.85 -21.25
N LEU A 377 15.76 -7.49 -20.23
CA LEU A 377 15.63 -8.06 -18.89
C LEU A 377 14.24 -7.81 -18.29
N ASN A 378 13.74 -6.59 -18.39
CA ASN A 378 12.41 -6.20 -17.91
C ASN A 378 11.27 -6.85 -18.70
N SER A 379 11.56 -7.33 -19.92
CA SER A 379 10.65 -8.09 -20.76
C SER A 379 10.76 -9.61 -20.54
N GLY A 380 11.45 -10.05 -19.48
CA GLY A 380 11.56 -11.46 -19.07
C GLY A 380 12.73 -12.25 -19.67
N TYR A 381 13.61 -11.63 -20.47
CA TYR A 381 14.78 -12.31 -21.01
C TYR A 381 15.88 -12.41 -19.94
N THR A 382 15.96 -13.52 -19.22
CA THR A 382 16.95 -13.72 -18.13
C THR A 382 18.22 -14.47 -18.56
N ASN A 383 18.22 -15.09 -19.74
CA ASN A 383 19.35 -15.82 -20.28
C ASN A 383 20.29 -14.91 -21.09
N LEU A 384 21.54 -14.76 -20.63
CA LEU A 384 22.56 -13.92 -21.28
C LEU A 384 22.82 -14.27 -22.76
N THR A 385 22.62 -15.53 -23.14
CA THR A 385 22.82 -16.00 -24.52
C THR A 385 21.66 -15.56 -25.43
N GLU A 386 20.44 -15.56 -24.91
CA GLU A 386 19.24 -15.10 -25.63
C GLU A 386 19.27 -13.58 -25.83
N ILE A 387 19.66 -12.84 -24.78
CA ILE A 387 19.87 -11.38 -24.88
C ILE A 387 20.97 -11.07 -25.90
N ALA A 388 22.06 -11.84 -25.90
CA ALA A 388 23.15 -11.65 -26.86
C ALA A 388 22.69 -11.89 -28.31
N GLN A 389 21.91 -12.95 -28.54
CA GLN A 389 21.33 -13.23 -29.86
C GLN A 389 20.35 -12.14 -30.31
N ALA A 390 19.46 -11.68 -29.41
CA ALA A 390 18.51 -10.61 -29.68
C ALA A 390 19.20 -9.29 -30.05
N LEU A 391 20.39 -9.03 -29.50
CA LEU A 391 21.21 -7.85 -29.78
C LEU A 391 22.24 -8.07 -30.90
N GLY A 392 22.23 -9.22 -31.57
CA GLY A 392 23.11 -9.52 -32.70
C GLY A 392 24.57 -9.84 -32.32
N TYR A 393 24.86 -10.16 -31.06
CA TYR A 393 26.19 -10.58 -30.62
C TYR A 393 26.46 -12.06 -30.93
N ARG A 394 27.71 -12.36 -31.28
CA ARG A 394 28.17 -13.75 -31.53
C ARG A 394 28.31 -14.59 -30.26
N ASN A 395 28.44 -13.96 -29.09
CA ASN A 395 28.54 -14.62 -27.78
C ASN A 395 28.04 -13.70 -26.67
N HIS A 396 27.88 -14.22 -25.46
CA HIS A 396 27.28 -13.53 -24.32
C HIS A 396 28.25 -12.61 -23.55
N SER A 397 29.55 -12.62 -23.88
CA SER A 397 30.56 -11.83 -23.16
C SER A 397 30.34 -10.31 -23.23
N PRO A 398 29.94 -9.70 -24.36
CA PRO A 398 29.61 -8.27 -24.44
C PRO A 398 28.39 -7.88 -23.59
N VAL A 399 27.41 -8.78 -23.46
CA VAL A 399 26.22 -8.56 -22.63
C VAL A 399 26.61 -8.64 -21.15
N SER A 400 27.38 -9.66 -20.76
CA SER A 400 27.90 -9.81 -19.39
C SER A 400 28.70 -8.59 -18.94
N LYS A 401 29.64 -8.10 -19.77
CA LYS A 401 30.44 -6.90 -19.45
C LYS A 401 29.58 -5.65 -19.28
N ARG A 402 28.56 -5.48 -20.13
CA ARG A 402 27.63 -4.35 -20.02
C ARG A 402 26.75 -4.47 -18.78
N LEU A 403 26.29 -5.66 -18.43
CA LEU A 403 25.54 -5.88 -17.19
C LEU A 403 26.36 -5.55 -15.95
N THR A 404 27.64 -5.90 -15.92
CA THR A 404 28.53 -5.46 -14.83
C THR A 404 28.58 -3.94 -14.75
N ARG A 405 28.78 -3.25 -15.88
CA ARG A 405 28.78 -1.78 -15.91
C ARG A 405 27.43 -1.17 -15.52
N ILE A 406 26.31 -1.74 -15.96
CA ILE A 406 24.96 -1.30 -15.58
C ILE A 406 24.77 -1.47 -14.08
N ARG A 407 25.21 -2.59 -13.48
CA ARG A 407 25.19 -2.81 -12.04
C ARG A 407 26.03 -1.79 -11.29
N ASP A 408 27.27 -1.54 -11.74
CA ASP A 408 28.15 -0.55 -11.12
C ASP A 408 27.55 0.88 -11.20
N GLN A 409 26.91 1.22 -12.32
CA GLN A 409 26.20 2.49 -12.49
C GLN A 409 24.94 2.56 -11.63
N ALA A 410 24.19 1.47 -11.51
CA ALA A 410 23.03 1.38 -10.65
C ALA A 410 23.45 1.58 -9.20
N THR A 411 24.45 0.84 -8.71
CA THR A 411 24.97 0.99 -7.35
C THR A 411 25.34 2.45 -7.06
N ARG A 412 26.11 3.12 -7.94
CA ARG A 412 26.43 4.54 -7.74
C ARG A 412 25.21 5.45 -7.76
N PHE A 413 24.27 5.21 -8.67
CA PHE A 413 23.10 6.06 -8.81
C PHE A 413 22.13 5.91 -7.63
N PHE A 414 21.96 4.69 -7.13
CA PHE A 414 21.05 4.38 -6.02
C PHE A 414 21.71 4.52 -4.63
N ASP A 415 23.04 4.56 -4.53
CA ASP A 415 23.75 4.89 -3.26
C ASP A 415 23.78 6.41 -2.99
N ASP A 416 23.53 7.24 -4.02
CA ASP A 416 23.48 8.71 -3.94
C ASP A 416 22.04 9.26 -3.69
N TYR A 417 21.03 8.39 -3.68
CA TYR A 417 19.62 8.66 -3.30
C TYR A 417 19.33 8.08 -1.92
#